data_AF-A0A959KNU4-F1
#
_entry.id   AF-A0A959KNU4-F1
#
_cell.length_a   1.000
_cell.length_b   1.000
_cell.length_c   1.000
_cell.angle_alpha   90.00
_cell.angle_beta   90.00
_cell.angle_gamma   90.00
#
_symmetry.space_group_name_H-M   'P 1'
#
loop_
_entity.id
_entity.type
_entity.pdbx_description
1 polymer ?
#
loop_
_entity_poly.entity_id
_entity_poly.type
_entity_poly.pdbx_seq_one_letter_code
_entity_poly.pdbx_strand_id
1 'polypeptide(L)'
;GGLPDADIDATEAWDHTTGGLTPAGDTIVVAVIDDGTDPDHPDLAANLWRNYAEIPYNNIDDDDNGYIDDHWGWNVSAGIDLVQFGSHGVKVSGLIGAVGDNQTGIAGVNWDVKILNVVGITNVESEV
;
A
#
# COMPACT_ATOMS: atom_id res chain seq x y z
N GLY A 1 -13.16 9.96 25.95
CA GLY A 1 -11.99 10.61 25.31
C GLY A 1 -10.75 10.26 26.09
N GLY A 2 -9.62 10.08 25.41
CA GLY A 2 -8.33 9.68 26.00
C GLY A 2 -7.58 10.84 26.67
N LEU A 3 -6.29 10.62 26.93
CA LEU A 3 -5.38 11.66 27.44
C LEU A 3 -4.99 12.62 26.30
N PRO A 4 -4.94 13.94 26.55
CA PRO A 4 -4.28 14.86 25.63
C PRO A 4 -2.83 14.43 25.38
N ASP A 5 -2.33 14.65 24.17
CA ASP A 5 -0.91 14.37 23.80
C ASP A 5 -0.54 12.88 23.78
N ALA A 6 -1.53 11.98 23.85
CA ALA A 6 -1.32 10.55 23.74
C ALA A 6 -1.49 10.09 22.29
N ASP A 7 -0.64 10.61 21.40
CA ASP A 7 -0.60 10.29 19.98
C ASP A 7 0.85 10.19 19.47
N ILE A 8 1.07 10.30 18.16
CA ILE A 8 2.37 10.08 17.50
C ILE A 8 2.99 11.38 16.96
N ASP A 9 2.42 12.54 17.28
CA ASP A 9 2.84 13.86 16.79
C ASP A 9 2.94 13.91 15.25
N ALA A 10 1.99 13.27 14.55
CA ALA A 10 2.03 13.15 13.10
C ALA A 10 1.97 14.52 12.39
N THR A 11 1.20 15.46 12.93
CA THR A 11 1.08 16.81 12.38
C THR A 11 2.39 17.57 12.43
N GLU A 12 3.10 17.46 13.54
CA GLU A 12 4.42 18.04 13.77
C GLU A 12 5.47 17.37 12.88
N ALA A 13 5.37 16.04 12.66
CA ALA A 13 6.22 15.33 11.72
C ALA A 13 5.99 15.78 10.27
N TRP A 14 4.73 16.04 9.88
CA TRP A 14 4.39 16.51 8.53
C TRP A 14 4.91 17.90 8.20
N ASP A 15 5.18 18.74 9.20
CA ASP A 15 5.90 20.02 9.01
C ASP A 15 7.35 19.80 8.52
N HIS A 16 7.91 18.59 8.70
CA HIS A 16 9.21 18.20 8.19
C HIS A 16 9.13 17.41 6.88
N THR A 17 8.23 16.43 6.79
CA THR A 17 7.99 15.64 5.57
C THR A 17 6.68 14.87 5.66
N THR A 18 5.99 14.77 4.53
CA THR A 18 4.79 13.94 4.34
C THR A 18 5.10 12.61 3.63
N GLY A 19 6.37 12.27 3.47
CA GLY A 19 6.83 11.13 2.66
C GLY A 19 7.58 11.57 1.40
N GLY A 20 7.51 10.74 0.36
CA GLY A 20 8.09 11.00 -0.96
C GLY A 20 9.26 10.08 -1.28
N LEU A 21 10.45 10.68 -1.43
CA LEU A 21 11.67 9.97 -1.81
C LEU A 21 12.60 9.82 -0.60
N THR A 22 13.42 8.78 -0.61
CA THR A 22 14.54 8.63 0.33
C THR A 22 15.55 9.78 0.14
N PRO A 23 16.48 10.00 1.08
CA PRO A 23 17.55 10.98 0.89
C PRO A 23 18.44 10.74 -0.35
N ALA A 24 18.44 9.51 -0.89
CA ALA A 24 19.14 9.14 -2.12
C ALA A 24 18.32 9.42 -3.39
N GLY A 25 17.04 9.78 -3.27
CA GLY A 25 16.13 10.03 -4.39
C GLY A 25 15.31 8.82 -4.82
N ASP A 26 15.30 7.74 -4.04
CA ASP A 26 14.54 6.53 -4.37
C ASP A 26 13.10 6.61 -3.88
N THR A 27 12.17 6.02 -4.62
CA THR A 27 10.76 5.90 -4.18
C THR A 27 10.68 5.04 -2.92
N ILE A 28 9.99 5.52 -1.89
CA ILE A 28 9.69 4.72 -0.70
C ILE A 28 8.58 3.73 -1.05
N VAL A 29 8.86 2.43 -0.91
CA VAL A 29 7.89 1.35 -1.11
C VAL A 29 7.71 0.58 0.19
N VAL A 30 6.46 0.42 0.63
CA VAL A 30 6.08 -0.39 1.78
C VAL A 30 5.32 -1.62 1.28
N ALA A 31 5.82 -2.81 1.59
CA ALA A 31 5.11 -4.06 1.31
C ALA A 31 4.08 -4.32 2.42
N VAL A 32 2.82 -4.46 2.03
CA VAL A 32 1.70 -4.83 2.91
C VAL A 32 1.34 -6.27 2.62
N ILE A 33 1.56 -7.15 3.60
CA ILE A 33 1.20 -8.57 3.52
C ILE A 33 -0.13 -8.76 4.24
N ASP A 34 -1.24 -8.77 3.48
CA ASP A 34 -2.59 -8.71 4.05
C ASP A 34 -3.63 -9.44 3.16
N ASP A 35 -4.91 -9.09 3.23
CA ASP A 35 -6.00 -9.62 2.40
C ASP A 35 -6.18 -8.88 1.05
N GLY A 36 -5.37 -7.84 0.80
CA GLY A 36 -5.35 -7.05 -0.42
C GLY A 36 -5.87 -5.62 -0.25
N THR A 37 -5.96 -4.87 -1.33
CA THR A 37 -6.45 -3.48 -1.32
C THR A 37 -7.27 -3.19 -2.57
N ASP A 38 -8.31 -2.36 -2.46
CA ASP A 38 -9.06 -1.86 -3.61
C ASP A 38 -8.18 -0.93 -4.48
N PRO A 39 -7.87 -1.32 -5.74
CA PRO A 39 -6.98 -0.56 -6.62
C PRO A 39 -7.55 0.80 -7.05
N ASP A 40 -8.88 0.95 -6.99
CA ASP A 40 -9.60 2.15 -7.43
C ASP A 40 -10.07 3.01 -6.25
N HIS A 41 -9.66 2.67 -5.01
CA HIS A 41 -10.06 3.42 -3.84
C HIS A 41 -9.57 4.87 -3.96
N PRO A 42 -10.47 5.88 -3.90
CA PRO A 42 -10.17 7.25 -4.27
C PRO A 42 -9.08 7.90 -3.38
N ASP A 43 -8.91 7.36 -2.17
CA ASP A 43 -7.96 7.84 -1.18
C ASP A 43 -6.63 7.04 -1.13
N LEU A 44 -6.49 5.99 -1.96
CA LEU A 44 -5.31 5.11 -1.94
C LEU A 44 -4.70 4.91 -3.33
N ALA A 45 -5.49 4.95 -4.40
CA ALA A 45 -5.06 4.58 -5.75
C ALA A 45 -3.77 5.28 -6.22
N ALA A 46 -3.56 6.54 -5.82
CA ALA A 46 -2.35 7.30 -6.17
C ALA A 46 -1.09 6.79 -5.47
N ASN A 47 -1.24 6.13 -4.31
CA ASN A 47 -0.17 5.59 -3.48
C ASN A 47 -0.01 4.07 -3.62
N LEU A 48 -0.76 3.41 -4.50
CA LEU A 48 -0.52 2.00 -4.77
C LEU A 48 0.70 1.84 -5.68
N TRP A 49 1.55 0.88 -5.32
CA TRP A 49 2.67 0.45 -6.16
C TRP A 49 2.15 -0.34 -7.36
N ARG A 50 2.89 -0.27 -8.48
CA ARG A 50 2.65 -1.10 -9.66
C ARG A 50 3.99 -1.58 -10.22
N ASN A 51 4.05 -2.82 -10.68
CA ASN A 51 5.20 -3.33 -11.42
C ASN A 51 5.14 -2.82 -12.87
N TYR A 52 5.85 -1.74 -13.17
CA TYR A 52 5.93 -1.22 -14.53
C TYR A 52 6.89 -1.98 -15.44
N ALA A 53 7.60 -2.98 -14.91
CA ALA A 53 8.40 -3.90 -15.70
C ALA A 53 7.54 -5.01 -16.35
N GLU A 54 6.35 -5.28 -15.80
CA GLU A 54 5.37 -6.21 -16.33
C GLU A 54 4.46 -5.58 -17.40
N ILE A 55 4.12 -6.35 -18.44
CA ILE A 55 3.05 -6.05 -19.39
C ILE A 55 1.80 -6.82 -18.94
N PRO A 56 0.79 -6.14 -18.36
CA PRO A 56 -0.34 -6.84 -17.77
C PRO A 56 -1.08 -7.74 -18.75
N TYR A 57 -1.39 -8.95 -18.29
CA TYR A 57 -2.23 -9.94 -18.96
C TYR A 57 -1.61 -10.54 -20.23
N ASN A 58 -0.27 -10.53 -20.34
CA ASN A 58 0.44 -11.20 -21.43
C ASN A 58 0.82 -12.64 -21.09
N ASN A 59 0.66 -13.07 -19.83
CA ASN A 59 0.97 -14.39 -19.31
C ASN A 59 2.48 -14.74 -19.46
N ILE A 60 3.33 -13.73 -19.34
CA ILE A 60 4.79 -13.79 -19.33
C ILE A 60 5.26 -13.14 -18.02
N ASP A 61 6.39 -13.60 -17.51
CA ASP A 61 7.16 -12.94 -16.47
C ASP A 61 8.16 -12.05 -17.22
N ASP A 62 7.84 -10.76 -17.39
CA ASP A 62 8.58 -9.85 -18.28
C ASP A 62 9.85 -9.31 -17.60
N ASP A 63 9.91 -9.33 -16.28
CA ASP A 63 11.04 -8.87 -15.48
C ASP A 63 11.91 -10.01 -14.90
N ASP A 64 11.59 -11.27 -15.22
CA ASP A 64 12.27 -12.50 -14.81
C ASP A 64 12.35 -12.64 -13.26
N ASN A 65 11.35 -12.14 -12.52
CA ASN A 65 11.33 -12.16 -11.06
C ASN A 65 10.73 -13.45 -10.46
N GLY A 66 10.13 -14.32 -11.28
CA GLY A 66 9.48 -15.57 -10.90
C GLY A 66 7.95 -15.48 -10.71
N TYR A 67 7.34 -14.32 -10.97
CA TYR A 67 5.93 -14.03 -10.75
C TYR A 67 5.28 -13.48 -12.04
N ILE A 68 4.57 -14.35 -12.75
CA ILE A 68 3.91 -14.00 -14.02
C ILE A 68 2.84 -12.92 -13.80
N ASP A 69 2.89 -11.84 -14.59
CA ASP A 69 1.92 -10.74 -14.62
C ASP A 69 1.72 -10.05 -13.25
N ASP A 70 2.73 -9.94 -12.37
CA ASP A 70 2.61 -9.37 -11.00
C ASP A 70 2.50 -7.82 -10.96
N HIS A 71 1.74 -7.26 -11.91
CA HIS A 71 1.61 -5.82 -12.12
C HIS A 71 1.01 -5.06 -10.93
N TRP A 72 -0.02 -5.60 -10.30
CA TRP A 72 -0.71 -4.97 -9.17
C TRP A 72 -0.18 -5.43 -7.82
N GLY A 73 0.65 -6.49 -7.81
CA GLY A 73 1.18 -7.15 -6.63
C GLY A 73 1.11 -8.66 -6.79
N TRP A 74 1.16 -9.39 -5.67
CA TRP A 74 1.19 -10.85 -5.72
C TRP A 74 0.31 -11.53 -4.69
N ASN A 75 -0.49 -12.51 -5.11
CA ASN A 75 -1.21 -13.39 -4.20
C ASN A 75 -0.45 -14.71 -4.02
N VAL A 76 0.19 -14.85 -2.86
CA VAL A 76 1.02 -16.03 -2.52
C VAL A 76 0.18 -17.31 -2.48
N SER A 77 -1.09 -17.22 -2.06
CA SER A 77 -1.97 -18.39 -1.94
C SER A 77 -2.49 -18.87 -3.29
N ALA A 78 -2.86 -17.94 -4.17
CA ALA A 78 -3.40 -18.25 -5.48
C ALA A 78 -2.32 -18.43 -6.57
N GLY A 79 -1.12 -17.89 -6.33
CA GLY A 79 -0.01 -17.92 -7.29
C GLY A 79 -0.29 -17.08 -8.55
N ILE A 80 -1.00 -15.97 -8.39
CA ILE A 80 -1.41 -15.04 -9.46
C ILE A 80 -1.50 -13.62 -8.92
N ASP A 81 -1.58 -12.62 -9.81
CA ASP A 81 -1.89 -11.24 -9.48
C ASP A 81 -3.38 -11.06 -9.09
N LEU A 82 -3.70 -11.41 -7.84
CA LEU A 82 -5.04 -11.31 -7.26
C LEU A 82 -5.00 -10.62 -5.89
N VAL A 83 -4.78 -9.31 -5.90
CA VAL A 83 -4.60 -8.50 -4.69
C VAL A 83 -5.70 -7.46 -4.42
N GLN A 84 -6.79 -7.49 -5.18
CA GLN A 84 -7.71 -6.35 -5.33
C GLN A 84 -8.93 -6.35 -4.38
N PHE A 85 -9.06 -7.35 -3.49
CA PHE A 85 -10.34 -7.66 -2.82
C PHE A 85 -10.29 -7.65 -1.28
N GLY A 86 -9.25 -7.04 -0.70
CA GLY A 86 -9.07 -6.99 0.75
C GLY A 86 -9.88 -5.88 1.43
N SER A 87 -10.42 -6.16 2.62
CA SER A 87 -11.10 -5.16 3.45
C SER A 87 -10.25 -4.76 4.65
N HIS A 88 -9.49 -5.70 5.20
CA HIS A 88 -8.54 -5.43 6.27
C HIS A 88 -7.33 -4.65 5.73
N GLY A 89 -6.77 -5.09 4.61
CA GLY A 89 -5.62 -4.49 3.96
C GLY A 89 -5.89 -3.07 3.45
N VAL A 90 -7.11 -2.74 3.02
CA VAL A 90 -7.50 -1.34 2.73
C VAL A 90 -7.30 -0.44 3.95
N LYS A 91 -7.66 -0.91 5.15
CA LYS A 91 -7.55 -0.10 6.38
C LYS A 91 -6.09 0.02 6.81
N VAL A 92 -5.33 -1.07 6.75
CA VAL A 92 -3.89 -1.08 7.05
C VAL A 92 -3.15 -0.15 6.08
N SER A 93 -3.39 -0.29 4.77
CA SER A 93 -2.87 0.60 3.73
C SER A 93 -3.29 2.06 3.94
N GLY A 94 -4.54 2.30 4.39
CA GLY A 94 -5.04 3.63 4.75
C GLY A 94 -4.24 4.30 5.86
N LEU A 95 -3.94 3.56 6.95
CA LEU A 95 -3.13 4.07 8.05
C LEU A 95 -1.69 4.35 7.60
N ILE A 96 -1.14 3.53 6.71
CA ILE A 96 0.22 3.71 6.19
C ILE A 96 0.29 4.93 5.27
N GLY A 97 -0.62 5.04 4.31
CA GLY A 97 -0.51 6.04 3.26
C GLY A 97 -1.75 6.30 2.43
N ALA A 98 -2.91 6.50 3.08
CA ALA A 98 -3.97 7.29 2.46
C ALA A 98 -3.43 8.68 2.04
N VAL A 99 -3.85 9.14 0.88
CA VAL A 99 -3.35 10.38 0.25
C VAL A 99 -3.79 11.58 1.09
N GLY A 100 -2.84 12.31 1.67
CA GLY A 100 -3.15 13.49 2.46
C GLY A 100 -3.50 14.73 1.61
N ASP A 101 -4.21 15.67 2.23
CA ASP A 101 -4.63 16.97 1.65
C ASP A 101 -5.35 16.91 0.29
N ASN A 102 -6.01 15.79 0.01
CA ASN A 102 -6.81 15.58 -1.21
C ASN A 102 -8.32 15.83 -1.00
N GLN A 103 -8.72 16.31 0.19
CA GLN A 103 -10.11 16.55 0.61
C GLN A 103 -11.02 15.29 0.60
N THR A 104 -10.42 14.10 0.60
CA THR A 104 -11.10 12.80 0.60
C THR A 104 -10.69 12.03 1.86
N GLY A 105 -11.59 11.22 2.40
CA GLY A 105 -11.27 10.21 3.42
C GLY A 105 -10.41 10.69 4.61
N ILE A 106 -9.23 10.10 4.76
CA ILE A 106 -8.27 10.30 5.85
C ILE A 106 -6.89 10.64 5.29
N ALA A 107 -5.93 10.97 6.18
CA ALA A 107 -4.51 11.01 5.83
C ALA A 107 -3.80 9.83 6.50
N GLY A 108 -3.00 9.09 5.73
CA GLY A 108 -2.08 8.11 6.29
C GLY A 108 -0.89 8.79 6.96
N VAL A 109 -0.05 8.01 7.65
CA VAL A 109 1.21 8.52 8.23
C VAL A 109 2.11 9.10 7.14
N ASN A 110 2.14 8.50 5.94
CA ASN A 110 2.87 9.01 4.77
C ASN A 110 1.90 9.35 3.64
N TRP A 111 1.76 10.63 3.31
CA TRP A 111 0.87 11.10 2.26
C TRP A 111 1.40 10.74 0.87
N ASP A 112 2.72 10.62 0.74
CA ASP A 112 3.42 10.28 -0.49
C ASP A 112 4.25 8.99 -0.27
N VAL A 113 3.73 7.85 -0.68
CA VAL A 113 4.40 6.54 -0.57
C VAL A 113 3.91 5.60 -1.68
N LYS A 114 4.59 4.48 -1.89
CA LYS A 114 4.06 3.37 -2.70
C LYS A 114 3.80 2.15 -1.83
N ILE A 115 2.61 1.57 -1.98
CA ILE A 115 2.16 0.40 -1.23
C ILE A 115 2.13 -0.80 -2.18
N LEU A 116 3.03 -1.75 -1.97
CA LEU A 116 3.05 -3.04 -2.67
C LEU A 116 2.15 -4.01 -1.91
N ASN A 117 1.09 -4.49 -2.55
CA ASN A 117 0.19 -5.47 -1.95
C ASN A 117 0.70 -6.89 -2.20
N VAL A 118 0.81 -7.66 -1.12
CA VAL A 118 1.09 -9.09 -1.16
C VAL A 118 -0.01 -9.81 -0.40
N VAL A 119 -0.83 -10.60 -1.08
CA VAL A 119 -1.88 -11.37 -0.41
C VAL A 119 -1.31 -12.66 0.16
N GLY A 120 -1.21 -12.71 1.49
CA GLY A 120 -0.51 -13.78 2.20
C GLY A 120 -1.35 -14.56 3.22
N ILE A 121 -2.59 -14.15 3.50
CA ILE A 121 -3.36 -14.67 4.63
C ILE A 121 -4.80 -15.06 4.26
N THR A 122 -5.23 -16.21 4.78
CA THR A 122 -6.60 -16.72 4.71
C THR A 122 -7.26 -16.61 6.08
N ASN A 123 -8.25 -15.73 6.21
CA ASN A 123 -9.35 -15.75 7.20
C ASN A 123 -9.00 -15.70 8.71
N VAL A 124 -7.73 -15.62 9.10
CA VAL A 124 -7.30 -15.54 10.49
C VAL A 124 -6.24 -14.45 10.61
N GLU A 125 -6.67 -13.28 11.03
CA GLU A 125 -5.79 -12.20 11.44
C GLU A 125 -5.82 -12.09 12.96
N SER A 126 -4.68 -11.81 13.58
CA SER A 126 -4.65 -11.41 14.99
C SER A 126 -4.68 -9.89 15.05
N GLU A 127 -5.84 -9.31 15.36
CA GLU A 127 -5.91 -7.94 15.86
C GLU A 127 -5.35 -7.96 17.29
N VAL A 128 -4.29 -7.19 17.56
CA VAL A 128 -3.69 -7.06 18.91
C VAL A 128 -4.25 -5.84 19.62
#